data_AF-A0A3D4BLH2-F1
#
_entry.id   AF-A0A3D4BLH2-F1
#
_cell.length_a   1.000
_cell.length_b   1.000
_cell.length_c   1.000
_cell.angle_alpha   90.00
_cell.angle_beta   90.00
_cell.angle_gamma   90.00
#
_symmetry.space_group_name_H-M   'P 1'
#
loop_
_entity.id
_entity.type
_entity.pdbx_description
1 polymer ?
#
loop_
_entity_poly.entity_id
_entity_poly.type
_entity_poly.pdbx_seq_one_letter_code
_entity_poly.pdbx_strand_id
1 'polypeptide(L)'
;MKNKINSEKTTLHPRNPHRFRYNFEKLIPNFPELEQFVFTNEHNSETIDFANPDAVKALNKALLISDYDIPHWDIPTHYLCPPIPGRADYIHYLADLLSNSNDGIIPDGEQVIGLDIGIGANCIYPIIGNHAYNWSFVGTDIDEKA
;
A
#
# COMPACT_ATOMS: atom_id res chain seq x y z
N MET A 1 3.54 -21.07 22.84
CA MET A 1 3.70 -20.59 21.46
C MET A 1 2.59 -21.21 20.61
N LYS A 2 1.51 -20.49 20.34
CA LYS A 2 0.49 -20.95 19.37
C LYS A 2 0.96 -20.44 18.00
N ASN A 3 1.25 -21.36 17.08
CA ASN A 3 1.51 -21.02 15.69
C ASN A 3 0.28 -20.29 15.12
N LYS A 4 0.30 -18.95 15.10
CA LYS A 4 -0.58 -18.12 14.29
C LYS A 4 -0.31 -18.55 12.84
N ILE A 5 -1.20 -19.33 12.23
CA ILE A 5 -1.08 -19.67 10.81
C ILE A 5 -1.26 -18.37 10.04
N ASN A 6 -0.15 -17.74 9.70
CA ASN A 6 -0.12 -16.57 8.83
C ASN A 6 -0.27 -17.08 7.39
N SER A 7 -1.51 -17.37 7.01
CA SER A 7 -1.82 -17.88 5.68
C SER A 7 -1.46 -16.83 4.63
N GLU A 8 -0.52 -17.17 3.76
CA GLU A 8 -0.12 -16.34 2.63
C GLU A 8 -1.28 -16.18 1.64
N LYS A 9 -1.54 -14.94 1.23
CA LYS A 9 -2.50 -14.58 0.17
C LYS A 9 -1.84 -14.87 -1.17
N THR A 10 -2.12 -16.03 -1.73
CA THR A 10 -1.57 -16.45 -3.04
C THR A 10 -2.23 -15.74 -4.24
N THR A 11 -3.31 -15.00 -4.00
CA THR A 11 -4.00 -14.19 -5.03
C THR A 11 -3.28 -12.88 -5.35
N LEU A 12 -2.42 -12.41 -4.44
CA LEU A 12 -1.59 -11.22 -4.68
C LEU A 12 -0.30 -11.64 -5.38
N HIS A 13 0.20 -10.74 -6.22
CA HIS A 13 1.45 -10.84 -6.95
C HIS A 13 2.60 -11.28 -6.03
N PRO A 14 3.50 -12.21 -6.44
CA PRO A 14 4.56 -12.76 -5.59
C PRO A 14 5.47 -11.74 -4.89
N ARG A 15 5.77 -10.62 -5.58
CA ARG A 15 6.58 -9.50 -5.07
C ARG A 15 5.84 -8.55 -4.11
N ASN A 16 4.54 -8.72 -3.91
CA ASN A 16 3.75 -7.86 -3.04
C ASN A 16 4.12 -8.09 -1.56
N PRO A 17 4.54 -7.05 -0.80
CA PRO A 17 4.94 -7.22 0.61
C PRO A 17 3.75 -7.56 1.52
N HIS A 18 2.51 -7.30 1.09
CA HIS A 18 1.29 -7.43 1.91
C HIS A 18 0.57 -8.78 1.75
N ARG A 19 1.32 -9.80 1.33
CA ARG A 19 0.82 -11.17 1.13
C ARG A 19 0.48 -11.88 2.45
N PHE A 20 0.86 -11.32 3.58
CA PHE A 20 0.57 -11.88 4.89
C PHE A 20 -0.47 -11.03 5.64
N ARG A 21 -0.86 -11.49 6.84
CA ARG A 21 -1.63 -10.66 7.78
C ARG A 21 -0.77 -9.49 8.26
N TYR A 22 -1.43 -8.37 8.57
CA TYR A 22 -0.75 -7.18 9.08
C TYR A 22 -0.08 -7.48 10.41
N ASN A 23 1.18 -7.04 10.52
CA ASN A 23 1.96 -7.18 11.74
C ASN A 23 1.74 -5.95 12.63
N PHE A 24 0.68 -5.96 13.44
CA PHE A 24 0.37 -4.83 14.32
C PHE A 24 1.46 -4.54 15.36
N GLU A 25 2.26 -5.54 15.75
CA GLU A 25 3.43 -5.35 16.61
C GLU A 25 4.51 -4.49 15.93
N LYS A 26 4.62 -4.53 14.59
CA LYS A 26 5.48 -3.63 13.80
C LYS A 26 4.82 -2.27 13.56
N LEU A 27 3.52 -2.25 13.25
CA LEU A 27 2.81 -1.06 12.78
C LEU A 27 2.49 -0.06 13.90
N ILE A 28 2.01 -0.53 15.05
CA ILE A 28 1.58 0.34 16.16
C ILE A 28 2.73 1.21 16.69
N PRO A 29 3.97 0.72 16.90
CA PRO A 29 5.06 1.58 17.34
C PRO A 29 5.38 2.73 16.39
N ASN A 30 5.18 2.54 15.08
CA ASN A 30 5.41 3.55 14.05
C ASN A 30 4.23 4.53 13.91
N PHE A 31 3.01 4.10 14.26
CA PHE A 31 1.81 4.94 14.28
C PHE A 31 0.87 4.54 15.42
N PRO A 32 1.07 5.08 16.64
CA PRO A 32 0.34 4.63 17.83
C PRO A 32 -1.18 4.81 17.77
N GLU A 33 -1.66 5.80 17.02
CA GLU A 33 -3.11 6.03 16.82
C GLU A 33 -3.83 4.84 16.17
N LEU A 34 -3.11 3.92 15.51
CA LEU A 34 -3.69 2.68 14.98
C LEU A 34 -4.26 1.78 16.09
N GLU A 35 -3.65 1.76 17.28
CA GLU A 35 -3.98 0.81 18.35
C GLU A 35 -5.46 0.86 18.74
N GLN A 36 -6.06 2.05 18.77
CA GLN A 36 -7.48 2.23 19.13
C GLN A 36 -8.46 1.52 18.18
N PHE A 37 -8.02 1.21 16.96
CA PHE A 37 -8.83 0.54 15.94
C PHE A 37 -8.60 -0.96 15.87
N VAL A 38 -7.55 -1.47 16.54
CA VAL A 38 -7.17 -2.89 16.49
C VAL A 38 -7.97 -3.68 17.51
N PHE A 39 -8.55 -4.79 17.09
CA PHE A 39 -9.23 -5.73 17.96
C PHE A 39 -8.94 -7.18 17.55
N THR A 40 -9.20 -8.12 18.46
CA THR A 40 -9.10 -9.56 18.17
C THR A 40 -10.46 -10.08 17.72
N ASN A 41 -10.52 -10.67 16.53
CA ASN A 41 -11.75 -11.24 15.99
C ASN A 41 -12.05 -12.64 16.55
N GLU A 42 -13.19 -13.21 16.15
CA GLU A 42 -13.65 -14.56 16.55
C GLU A 42 -12.66 -15.69 16.20
N HIS A 43 -11.74 -15.44 15.27
CA HIS A 43 -10.69 -16.37 14.88
C HIS A 43 -9.38 -16.16 15.66
N ASN A 44 -9.41 -15.45 16.79
CA ASN A 44 -8.24 -15.11 17.62
C ASN A 44 -7.12 -14.41 16.83
N SER A 45 -7.49 -13.61 15.83
CA SER A 45 -6.56 -12.84 15.01
C SER A 45 -6.82 -11.35 15.18
N GLU A 46 -5.74 -10.58 15.32
CA GLU A 46 -5.83 -9.12 15.32
C GLU A 46 -6.23 -8.62 13.94
N THR A 47 -7.11 -7.62 13.92
CA THR A 47 -7.66 -7.00 12.73
C THR A 47 -8.20 -5.61 13.07
N ILE A 48 -8.61 -4.88 12.05
CA ILE A 48 -9.43 -3.66 12.16
C ILE A 48 -10.82 -3.90 11.55
N ASP A 49 -11.73 -2.95 11.74
CA ASP A 49 -12.98 -2.89 11.00
C ASP A 49 -12.75 -2.18 9.67
N PHE A 50 -12.76 -2.94 8.57
CA PHE A 50 -12.55 -2.41 7.23
C PHE A 50 -13.74 -1.60 6.68
N ALA A 51 -14.88 -1.59 7.37
CA ALA A 51 -15.99 -0.70 7.06
C ALA A 51 -15.84 0.68 7.74
N ASN A 52 -14.94 0.81 8.72
CA ASN A 52 -14.65 2.07 9.38
C ASN A 52 -13.57 2.85 8.59
N PRO A 53 -13.91 3.99 7.96
CA PRO A 53 -12.97 4.75 7.14
C PRO A 53 -11.77 5.29 7.94
N ASP A 54 -11.96 5.63 9.22
CA ASP A 54 -10.88 6.14 10.07
C ASP A 54 -9.88 5.03 10.42
N ALA A 55 -10.39 3.82 10.68
CA ALA A 55 -9.56 2.64 10.91
C ALA A 55 -8.73 2.29 9.67
N VAL A 56 -9.34 2.33 8.48
CA VAL A 56 -8.65 2.10 7.20
C VAL A 56 -7.58 3.16 6.95
N LYS A 57 -7.89 4.44 7.22
CA LYS A 57 -6.94 5.54 7.08
C LYS A 57 -5.76 5.42 8.04
N ALA A 58 -6.01 5.04 9.30
CA ALA A 58 -4.97 4.79 10.29
C ALA A 58 -4.05 3.62 9.89
N LEU A 59 -4.63 2.53 9.40
CA LEU A 59 -3.87 1.39 8.90
C LEU A 59 -3.00 1.79 7.70
N ASN A 60 -3.54 2.54 6.75
CA ASN A 60 -2.79 3.02 5.60
C ASN A 60 -1.60 3.90 6.01
N LYS A 61 -1.80 4.85 6.94
CA LYS A 61 -0.71 5.65 7.51
C LYS A 61 0.39 4.76 8.08
N ALA A 62 0.02 3.79 8.91
CA ALA A 62 0.98 2.91 9.55
C ALA A 62 1.79 2.08 8.52
N LEU A 63 1.13 1.58 7.47
CA LEU A 63 1.78 0.85 6.38
C LEU A 63 2.72 1.75 5.58
N LEU A 64 2.28 2.97 5.22
CA LEU A 64 3.09 3.93 4.46
C LEU A 64 4.35 4.35 5.22
N ILE A 65 4.25 4.55 6.53
CA ILE A 65 5.40 4.84 7.39
C ILE A 65 6.32 3.61 7.48
N SER A 66 5.75 2.41 7.70
CA SER A 66 6.53 1.22 8.07
C SER A 66 7.15 0.46 6.90
N ASP A 67 6.55 0.59 5.72
CA ASP A 67 6.84 -0.27 4.55
C ASP A 67 7.16 0.54 3.28
N TYR A 68 6.98 1.87 3.29
CA TYR A 68 7.18 2.73 2.10
C TYR A 68 7.96 4.02 2.37
N ASP A 69 8.50 4.21 3.57
CA ASP A 69 9.28 5.40 3.98
C ASP A 69 8.55 6.74 3.78
N ILE A 70 7.22 6.76 3.95
CA ILE A 70 6.41 7.98 3.90
C ILE A 70 6.00 8.38 5.33
N PRO A 71 6.78 9.24 6.03
CA PRO A 71 6.52 9.59 7.43
C PRO A 71 5.28 10.48 7.61
N HIS A 72 4.90 11.22 6.56
CA HIS A 72 3.84 12.20 6.59
C HIS A 72 2.91 11.98 5.42
N TRP A 73 1.83 11.23 5.68
CA TRP A 73 0.76 11.01 4.71
C TRP A 73 -0.58 11.35 5.34
N ASP A 74 -1.37 12.13 4.62
CA ASP A 74 -2.76 12.38 4.97
C ASP A 74 -3.56 12.63 3.70
N ILE A 75 -4.87 12.44 3.79
CA ILE A 75 -5.81 12.74 2.70
C ILE A 75 -6.98 13.56 3.25
N PRO A 76 -7.54 14.50 2.48
CA PRO A 76 -8.69 15.26 2.94
C PRO A 76 -9.89 14.35 3.18
N THR A 77 -10.82 14.80 4.02
CA THR A 77 -12.10 14.11 4.22
C THR A 77 -12.84 13.92 2.90
N HIS A 78 -13.54 12.78 2.77
CA HIS A 78 -14.28 12.35 1.58
C HIS A 78 -13.45 11.89 0.38
N TYR A 79 -12.11 11.95 0.44
CA TYR A 79 -11.27 11.33 -0.58
C TYR A 79 -11.12 9.82 -0.34
N LEU A 80 -10.91 9.10 -1.43
CA LEU A 80 -10.68 7.66 -1.39
C LEU A 80 -9.42 7.34 -0.58
N CYS A 81 -9.57 6.50 0.44
CA CYS A 81 -8.47 5.83 1.12
C CYS A 81 -8.29 4.43 0.50
N PRO A 82 -7.36 4.23 -0.45
CA PRO A 82 -7.30 2.99 -1.20
C PRO A 82 -6.63 1.87 -0.37
N PRO A 83 -7.06 0.60 -0.50
CA PRO A 83 -6.35 -0.50 0.13
C PRO A 83 -4.97 -0.69 -0.53
N ILE A 84 -3.91 -0.38 0.21
CA ILE A 84 -2.51 -0.41 -0.26
C ILE A 84 -2.11 -1.76 -0.89
N PRO A 85 -2.48 -2.94 -0.32
CA PRO A 85 -2.10 -4.22 -0.91
C PRO A 85 -2.54 -4.39 -2.36
N GLY A 86 -3.75 -3.95 -2.70
CA GLY A 86 -4.27 -4.03 -4.08
C GLY A 86 -3.60 -3.06 -5.03
N ARG A 87 -3.14 -1.90 -4.53
CA ARG A 87 -2.41 -0.89 -5.32
C ARG A 87 -0.98 -1.34 -5.59
N ALA A 88 -0.33 -1.96 -4.61
CA ALA A 88 0.98 -2.59 -4.78
C ALA A 88 0.93 -3.73 -5.79
N ASP A 89 -0.14 -4.51 -5.78
CA ASP A 89 -0.36 -5.59 -6.74
C ASP A 89 -0.31 -5.07 -8.19
N TYR A 90 -1.02 -3.97 -8.44
CA TYR A 90 -1.05 -3.38 -9.77
C TYR A 90 0.33 -2.92 -10.22
N ILE A 91 1.08 -2.22 -9.36
CA ILE A 91 2.45 -1.79 -9.65
C ILE A 91 3.36 -2.98 -10.00
N HIS A 92 3.25 -4.10 -9.28
CA HIS A 92 4.07 -5.27 -9.59
C HIS A 92 3.68 -5.95 -10.90
N TYR A 93 2.40 -5.96 -11.28
CA TYR A 93 1.98 -6.44 -12.60
C TYR A 93 2.43 -5.51 -13.73
N LEU A 94 2.46 -4.19 -13.50
CA LEU A 94 3.05 -3.25 -14.46
C LEU A 94 4.54 -3.53 -14.67
N ALA A 95 5.26 -3.88 -13.61
CA ALA A 95 6.68 -4.23 -13.71
C ALA A 95 6.91 -5.51 -14.55
N ASP A 96 6.04 -6.52 -14.42
CA ASP A 96 6.07 -7.71 -15.29
C ASP A 96 5.71 -7.37 -16.73
N LEU A 97 4.74 -6.48 -16.95
CA LEU A 97 4.37 -6.06 -18.29
C LEU A 97 5.53 -5.35 -19.00
N LEU A 98 6.21 -4.45 -18.28
CA LEU A 98 7.37 -3.74 -18.80
C LEU A 98 8.56 -4.68 -19.07
N SER A 99 8.78 -5.68 -18.21
CA SER A 99 9.86 -6.65 -18.41
C SER A 99 9.66 -7.49 -19.68
N ASN A 100 8.43 -7.81 -20.06
CA ASN A 100 8.13 -8.51 -21.31
C ASN A 100 8.62 -7.74 -22.56
N SER A 101 8.72 -6.42 -22.47
CA SER A 101 9.22 -5.54 -23.55
C SER A 101 10.70 -5.15 -23.36
N ASN A 102 11.37 -5.73 -22.36
CA ASN A 102 12.73 -5.39 -21.95
C ASN A 102 13.54 -6.67 -21.62
N ASP A 103 13.53 -7.65 -22.53
CA ASP A 103 14.27 -8.91 -22.42
C ASP A 103 14.02 -9.71 -21.13
N GLY A 104 12.83 -9.57 -20.54
CA GLY A 104 12.47 -10.20 -19.26
C GLY A 104 13.08 -9.50 -18.03
N ILE A 105 13.78 -8.39 -18.22
CA ILE A 105 14.40 -7.59 -17.16
C ILE A 105 13.40 -6.51 -16.74
N ILE A 106 13.04 -6.46 -15.46
CA ILE A 106 12.20 -5.37 -14.94
C ILE A 106 13.01 -4.08 -15.01
N PRO A 107 12.53 -3.04 -15.73
CA PRO A 107 13.22 -1.77 -15.70
C PRO A 107 13.02 -1.10 -14.33
N ASP A 108 14.11 -0.64 -13.74
CA ASP A 108 14.14 0.13 -12.49
C ASP A 108 14.57 1.57 -12.78
N GLY A 109 14.56 2.44 -11.76
CA GLY A 109 15.12 3.79 -11.86
C GLY A 109 14.25 4.83 -12.56
N GLU A 110 14.72 6.07 -12.50
CA GLU A 110 13.99 7.27 -12.93
C GLU A 110 13.78 7.36 -14.45
N GLN A 111 14.42 6.48 -15.23
CA GLN A 111 14.20 6.37 -16.68
C GLN A 111 12.82 5.82 -17.02
N VAL A 112 12.17 5.12 -16.07
CA VAL A 112 10.76 4.76 -16.19
C VAL A 112 9.92 5.92 -15.67
N ILE A 113 9.18 6.56 -16.58
CA ILE A 113 8.28 7.67 -16.25
C ILE A 113 6.83 7.22 -16.49
N GLY A 114 6.10 6.98 -15.40
CA GLY A 114 4.68 6.66 -15.44
C GLY A 114 3.80 7.92 -15.54
N LEU A 115 2.66 7.81 -16.20
CA LEU A 115 1.59 8.81 -16.15
C LEU A 115 0.43 8.23 -15.33
N ASP A 116 0.17 8.81 -14.16
CA ASP A 116 -0.96 8.42 -13.31
C ASP A 116 -2.14 9.37 -13.54
N ILE A 117 -3.21 8.87 -14.16
CA ILE A 117 -4.39 9.65 -14.53
C ILE A 117 -5.49 9.43 -13.50
N GLY A 118 -5.89 10.51 -12.82
CA GLY A 118 -6.75 10.41 -11.64
C GLY A 118 -5.95 9.97 -10.42
N ILE A 119 -4.80 10.62 -10.21
CA ILE A 119 -3.86 10.32 -9.12
C ILE A 119 -4.51 10.39 -7.74
N GLY A 120 -5.48 11.29 -7.56
CA GLY A 120 -6.19 11.56 -6.33
C GLY A 120 -5.28 12.04 -5.17
N ALA A 121 -5.92 12.50 -4.10
CA ALA A 121 -5.23 12.99 -2.89
C ALA A 121 -4.28 12.00 -2.22
N ASN A 122 -4.41 10.70 -2.51
CA ASN A 122 -3.60 9.67 -1.87
C ASN A 122 -2.24 9.43 -2.53
N CYS A 123 -2.07 9.80 -3.82
CA CYS A 123 -0.83 9.62 -4.57
C CYS A 123 -0.25 8.18 -4.49
N ILE A 124 -1.10 7.16 -4.40
CA ILE A 124 -0.66 5.83 -3.96
C ILE A 124 0.20 5.09 -4.98
N TYR A 125 -0.08 5.22 -6.29
CA TYR A 125 0.70 4.52 -7.32
C TYR A 125 2.11 5.10 -7.46
N PRO A 126 2.31 6.43 -7.49
CA PRO A 126 3.66 7.00 -7.46
C PRO A 126 4.45 6.61 -6.23
N ILE A 127 3.84 6.65 -5.04
CA ILE A 127 4.51 6.24 -3.79
C ILE A 127 5.03 4.79 -3.91
N ILE A 128 4.16 3.86 -4.31
CA ILE A 128 4.53 2.44 -4.36
C ILE A 128 5.52 2.16 -5.51
N GLY A 129 5.31 2.74 -6.69
CA GLY A 129 6.19 2.57 -7.84
C GLY A 129 7.59 3.14 -7.60
N ASN A 130 7.66 4.31 -6.96
CA ASN A 130 8.94 4.89 -6.57
C ASN A 130 9.65 4.02 -5.51
N HIS A 131 8.96 3.62 -4.45
CA HIS A 131 9.59 2.80 -3.41
C HIS A 131 10.04 1.42 -3.93
N ALA A 132 9.20 0.76 -4.73
CA ALA A 132 9.48 -0.61 -5.19
C ALA A 132 10.51 -0.69 -6.33
N TYR A 133 10.55 0.32 -7.21
CA TYR A 133 11.31 0.26 -8.45
C TYR A 133 12.07 1.54 -8.80
N ASN A 134 12.05 2.55 -7.93
CA ASN A 134 12.63 3.88 -8.16
C ASN A 134 12.11 4.58 -9.42
N TRP A 135 10.87 4.27 -9.83
CA TRP A 135 10.24 4.92 -10.97
C TRP A 135 9.86 6.37 -10.67
N SER A 136 9.82 7.18 -11.73
CA SER A 136 9.32 8.55 -11.72
C SER A 136 7.88 8.59 -12.23
N PHE A 137 7.11 9.58 -11.79
CA PHE A 137 5.71 9.71 -12.19
C PHE A 137 5.33 11.16 -12.49
N VAL A 138 4.45 11.32 -13.47
CA VAL A 138 3.64 12.52 -13.68
C VAL A 138 2.21 12.18 -13.25
N GLY A 139 1.67 12.91 -12.29
CA GLY A 139 0.29 12.77 -11.84
C GLY A 139 -0.63 13.79 -12.50
N THR A 140 -1.84 13.38 -12.84
CA THR A 140 -2.90 14.31 -13.26
C THR A 140 -4.18 14.04 -12.49
N ASP A 141 -4.88 15.11 -12.13
CA ASP A 141 -6.24 15.06 -11.60
C ASP A 141 -7.04 16.25 -12.15
N ILE A 142 -8.36 16.11 -12.15
CA ILE A 142 -9.28 17.20 -12.51
C ILE A 142 -9.74 17.99 -11.29
N ASP A 143 -9.62 17.41 -10.10
CA ASP A 143 -9.98 18.06 -8.84
C ASP A 143 -8.79 18.82 -8.27
N GLU A 144 -8.92 20.14 -8.12
CA GLU A 144 -7.86 21.01 -7.58
C GLU A 144 -7.49 20.69 -6.12
N LYS A 145 -8.35 19.99 -5.39
CA LYS A 145 -8.12 19.59 -3.99
C LYS A 145 -7.49 18.20 -3.86
N ALA A 146 -7.37 17.47 -4.95
CA ALA A 146 -6.62 16.21 -5.01
C ALA A 146 -5.11 16.46 -5.01
#